data_AF-A0A1Q6QIR7-F1
#
_entry.id   AF-A0A1Q6QIR7-F1
#
_cell.length_a   1.000
_cell.length_b   1.000
_cell.length_c   1.000
_cell.angle_alpha   90.00
_cell.angle_beta   90.00
_cell.angle_gamma   90.00
#
_symmetry.space_group_name_H-M   'P 1'
#
loop_
_entity.id
_entity.type
_entity.pdbx_description
1 polymer ?
#
loop_
_entity_poly.entity_id
_entity_poly.type
_entity_poly.pdbx_seq_one_letter_code
_entity_poly.pdbx_strand_id
1 'polypeptide(L)' 'MKTWYCVTSSFDNRGRVTANITATKEAETCPESTYTSTSRKDIYNDWFESLDEAQAFAAQSKCA' A
#
# COMPACT_ATOMS: atom_id res chain seq x y z
N MET A 1 14.07 -11.60 11.85
CA MET A 1 13.27 -10.37 11.62
C MET A 1 13.22 -10.10 10.13
N LYS A 2 12.04 -9.89 9.56
CA LYS A 2 11.87 -9.51 8.15
C LYS A 2 11.55 -8.02 8.08
N THR A 3 12.02 -7.36 7.03
CA THR A 3 11.57 -5.99 6.72
C THR A 3 10.32 -6.08 5.87
N TRP A 4 9.25 -5.46 6.33
CA TRP A 4 7.99 -5.35 5.60
C TRP A 4 7.85 -3.93 5.04
N TYR A 5 7.41 -3.83 3.80
CA TYR A 5 7.20 -2.58 3.07
C TYR A 5 5.69 -2.34 2.98
N CYS A 6 5.23 -1.22 3.55
CA CYS A 6 3.84 -0.81 3.46
C CYS A 6 3.64 0.01 2.19
N VAL A 7 2.78 -0.49 1.30
CA VAL A 7 2.26 0.28 0.18
C VAL A 7 0.93 0.87 0.58
N THR A 8 0.86 2.20 0.59
CA THR A 8 -0.41 2.91 0.71
C THR A 8 -0.95 3.19 -0.69
N SER A 9 -2.06 2.56 -1.04
CA SER A 9 -2.84 2.92 -2.22
C SER A 9 -4.04 3.76 -1.81
N SER A 10 -4.32 4.82 -2.55
CA SER A 10 -5.50 5.66 -2.33
C SER A 10 -6.24 5.92 -3.63
N PHE A 11 -7.53 5.64 -3.59
CA PHE A 11 -8.46 5.82 -4.69
C PHE A 11 -9.35 7.01 -4.34
N ASP A 12 -9.20 8.13 -5.05
CA ASP A 12 -10.05 9.31 -4.90
C ASP A 12 -11.30 9.14 -5.78
N ASN A 13 -12.46 9.57 -5.26
CA ASN A 13 -13.74 9.56 -5.98
C ASN A 13 -13.72 10.40 -7.27
N ARG A 14 -12.69 11.23 -7.46
CA ARG A 14 -12.42 11.96 -8.72
C ARG A 14 -11.71 11.12 -9.78
N GLY A 15 -11.54 9.81 -9.55
CA GLY A 15 -10.86 8.89 -10.47
C GLY A 15 -9.34 8.97 -10.42
N ARG A 16 -8.78 9.56 -9.35
CA ARG A 16 -7.32 9.62 -9.16
C ARG A 16 -6.88 8.46 -8.29
N VAL A 17 -6.02 7.60 -8.82
CA VAL A 17 -5.38 6.54 -8.05
C VAL A 17 -3.92 6.89 -7.80
N THR A 18 -3.48 6.72 -6.55
CA THR A 18 -2.07 6.86 -6.19
C THR A 18 -1.67 5.73 -5.27
N ALA A 19 -0.60 5.01 -5.61
CA ALA A 19 0.01 4.04 -4.71
C ALA A 19 1.49 4.35 -4.50
N ASN A 20 1.96 4.28 -3.26
CA ASN A 20 3.37 4.51 -2.95
C ASN A 20 3.77 3.75 -1.70
N ILE A 21 5.05 3.40 -1.61
CA ILE A 21 5.63 2.88 -0.36
C ILE A 21 5.74 4.05 0.61
N THR A 22 5.02 3.97 1.73
CA THR A 22 4.94 5.07 2.72
C THR A 22 5.62 4.74 4.03
N ALA A 23 5.77 3.44 4.34
CA ALA A 23 6.39 2.99 5.57
C ALA A 23 7.14 1.67 5.38
N THR A 24 8.11 1.43 6.25
CA THR A 24 8.81 0.15 6.40
C THR A 24 8.81 -0.25 7.85
N LYS A 25 8.53 -1.52 8.15
CA LYS A 25 8.46 -2.03 9.52
C LYS A 25 9.18 -3.36 9.61
N GLU A 26 10.03 -3.51 10.62
CA GLU A 26 10.66 -4.79 10.93
C GLU A 26 9.72 -5.60 11.83
N ALA A 27 9.32 -6.78 11.37
CA ALA A 27 8.46 -7.69 12.11
C ALA A 27 8.79 -9.15 11.77
N GLU A 28 8.51 -10.07 12.70
CA GLU A 28 8.70 -11.50 12.46
C GLU A 28 7.57 -12.09 11.60
N THR A 29 6.36 -11.55 11.75
CA THR A 29 5.16 -11.93 11.00
C THR A 29 4.67 -10.78 10.13
N CYS A 30 3.87 -11.10 9.11
CA CYS A 30 3.23 -10.09 8.26
C CYS A 30 2.37 -9.15 9.12
N PRO A 31 2.60 -7.82 9.09
CA PRO A 31 1.76 -6.87 9.78
C PRO A 31 0.33 -6.88 9.21
N GLU A 32 -0.64 -6.52 10.03
CA GLU A 32 -2.04 -6.45 9.60
C GLU A 32 -2.23 -5.37 8.53
N SER A 33 -2.78 -5.76 7.37
CA SER A 33 -3.22 -4.85 6.33
C SER A 33 -4.38 -4.03 6.85
N THR A 34 -4.33 -2.71 6.68
CA THR A 34 -5.39 -1.82 7.15
C THR A 34 -6.06 -1.14 5.97
N TYR A 35 -7.35 -0.91 6.10
CA TYR A 35 -8.14 -0.20 5.11
C TYR A 35 -8.94 0.91 5.79
N THR A 36 -9.00 2.07 5.16
CA THR A 36 -9.77 3.22 5.63
C THR A 36 -10.53 3.79 4.45
N SER A 37 -11.83 3.53 4.42
CA SER A 37 -12.76 4.20 3.53
C SER A 37 -13.16 5.55 4.12
N THR A 38 -13.09 6.59 3.33
CA THR A 38 -13.55 7.94 3.69
C THR A 38 -14.57 8.42 2.66
N SER A 39 -15.30 9.49 2.98
CA SER A 39 -16.32 10.05 2.07
C SER A 39 -15.78 10.55 0.72
N ARG A 40 -14.45 10.72 0.59
CA ARG A 40 -13.81 11.24 -0.63
C ARG A 40 -12.82 10.27 -1.26
N LYS A 41 -12.30 9.31 -0.49
CA LYS A 41 -11.26 8.41 -0.95
C LYS A 41 -11.21 7.14 -0.10
N ASP A 42 -10.74 6.09 -0.73
CA ASP A 42 -10.50 4.79 -0.12
C ASP A 42 -8.99 4.58 -0.02
N ILE A 43 -8.48 4.32 1.18
CA ILE A 43 -7.05 4.19 1.46
C ILE A 43 -6.78 2.77 1.94
N TYR A 44 -5.95 2.03 1.22
CA TYR A 44 -5.49 0.69 1.57
C TYR A 44 -4.01 0.75 1.94
N ASN A 45 -3.65 0.02 3.00
CA ASN A 45 -2.27 -0.18 3.44
C ASN A 45 -1.96 -1.67 3.39
N ASP A 46 -1.21 -2.06 2.38
CA ASP A 46 -0.83 -3.45 2.12
C ASP A 46 0.64 -3.65 2.47
N TRP A 47 0.95 -4.73 3.17
CA TRP A 47 2.32 -5.05 3.59
C TRP A 47 2.92 -6.14 2.72
N PHE A 48 4.12 -5.87 2.22
CA PHE A 48 4.87 -6.79 1.36
C PHE A 48 6.21 -7.12 1.99
N GLU A 49 6.69 -8.34 1.78
CA GLU A 49 8.01 -8.74 2.29
C GLU A 49 9.17 -8.29 1.38
N SER A 50 8.86 -7.93 0.13
CA SER A 50 9.84 -7.47 -0.86
C SER A 50 9.56 -6.05 -1.32
N LEU A 51 10.62 -5.24 -1.45
CA LEU A 51 10.52 -3.90 -2.00
C LEU A 51 10.14 -3.93 -3.50
N ASP A 52 10.62 -4.94 -4.24
CA ASP A 52 10.29 -5.09 -5.66
C ASP A 52 8.80 -5.39 -5.86
N GLU A 53 8.25 -6.28 -5.04
CA GLU A 53 6.82 -6.60 -5.03
C GLU A 53 5.98 -5.38 -4.64
N ALA A 54 6.39 -4.66 -3.60
CA ALA A 54 5.76 -3.42 -3.18
C ALA A 54 5.77 -2.35 -4.29
N GLN A 55 6.88 -2.22 -5.02
CA GLN A 55 7.00 -1.29 -6.14
C GLN A 55 6.15 -1.73 -7.34
N ALA A 56 6.14 -3.03 -7.67
CA ALA A 56 5.33 -3.59 -8.74
C ALA A 56 3.84 -3.35 -8.47
N PHE A 57 3.38 -3.60 -7.24
CA PHE A 57 2.02 -3.30 -6.82
C PHE A 57 1.72 -1.80 -6.94
N ALA A 58 2.60 -0.94 -6.42
CA ALA A 58 2.42 0.50 -6.49
C ALA A 58 2.41 1.05 -7.93
N ALA A 59 3.16 0.44 -8.85
CA ALA A 59 3.15 0.78 -10.26
C ALA A 59 1.87 0.28 -10.94
N GLN A 60 1.45 -0.96 -10.66
CA GLN A 60 0.23 -1.54 -11.22
C GLN A 60 -1.01 -0.74 -10.82
N SER A 61 -1.13 -0.32 -9.56
CA SER A 61 -2.27 0.47 -9.10
C SER A 61 -2.37 1.85 -9.77
N LYS A 62 -1.27 2.42 -10.27
CA LYS A 62 -1.28 3.72 -10.98
C LYS A 62 -1.71 3.62 -12.44
N CYS A 63 -1.55 2.46 -13.06
CA CYS A 63 -1.80 2.24 -14.48
C CYS A 63 -3.20 1.66 -14.78
N ALA A 64 -4.02 1.44 -13.75
CA ALA A 64 -5.35 0.85 -13.85
C ALA A 64 -6.45 1.90 -14.14
#